data_AF-A0A428WCJ0-F1
#
_entry.id   AF-A0A428WCJ0-F1
#
_cell.length_a   1.000
_cell.length_b   1.000
_cell.length_c   1.000
_cell.angle_alpha   90.00
_cell.angle_beta   90.00
_cell.angle_gamma   90.00
#
_symmetry.space_group_name_H-M   'P 1'
#
loop_
_entity.id
_entity.type
_entity.pdbx_description
1 polymer ?
#
loop_
_entity_poly.entity_id
_entity_poly.type
_entity_poly.pdbx_seq_one_letter_code
_entity_poly.pdbx_strand_id
1 'polypeptide(L)'
;MARDLSSVRDRLWLLVHDEDVRPLATPGAIGVSLVAATLSDLLLQGRIRVEQGRIYPITGRTDPAAEPFSTEFLQVLAEERIPRLAEVLRGVRIDLRNEPHDLYRWVYEHTRSGLVEAGLLHQQRRAVRGSRYQLAE
;
A
#
# COMPACT_ATOMS: atom_id res chain seq x y z
N MET A 1 -6.25 -21.52 1.19
CA MET A 1 -4.89 -21.38 0.63
C MET A 1 -4.28 -20.15 1.27
N ALA A 2 -3.14 -20.30 1.97
CA ALA A 2 -2.43 -19.14 2.51
C ALA A 2 -2.02 -18.23 1.34
N ARG A 3 -2.34 -16.94 1.44
CA ARG A 3 -1.90 -15.95 0.47
C ARG A 3 -0.37 -15.87 0.60
N ASP A 4 0.36 -16.19 -0.45
CA ASP A 4 1.81 -16.03 -0.47
C ASP A 4 2.14 -14.55 -0.21
N LEU A 5 3.20 -14.27 0.55
CA LEU A 5 3.76 -12.92 0.76
C LEU A 5 4.42 -12.44 -0.54
N SER A 6 3.62 -12.30 -1.59
CA SER A 6 4.11 -12.08 -2.95
C SER A 6 4.42 -10.62 -3.23
N SER A 7 3.78 -9.68 -2.52
CA SER A 7 3.98 -8.25 -2.76
C SER A 7 5.12 -7.66 -1.91
N VAL A 8 5.90 -6.76 -2.52
CA VAL A 8 6.92 -5.95 -1.84
C VAL A 8 6.26 -5.09 -0.77
N ARG A 9 5.05 -4.58 -1.04
CA ARG A 9 4.26 -3.77 -0.11
C ARG A 9 3.96 -4.51 1.20
N ASP A 10 3.47 -5.75 1.13
CA ASP A 10 3.13 -6.53 2.32
C ASP A 10 4.37 -6.85 3.16
N ARG A 11 5.48 -7.23 2.50
CA ARG A 11 6.77 -7.49 3.17
C ARG A 11 7.32 -6.24 3.85
N LEU A 12 7.26 -5.09 3.18
CA LEU A 12 7.70 -3.83 3.73
C LEU A 12 6.83 -3.42 4.93
N TRP A 13 5.52 -3.60 4.84
CA TRP A 13 4.61 -3.31 5.95
C TRP A 13 5.00 -4.13 7.19
N LEU A 14 5.23 -5.43 7.04
CA LEU A 14 5.68 -6.27 8.16
C LEU A 14 7.05 -5.83 8.70
N LEU A 15 7.98 -5.46 7.82
CA LEU A 15 9.34 -5.04 8.20
C LEU A 15 9.36 -3.74 9.03
N VAL A 16 8.44 -2.81 8.78
CA VAL A 16 8.40 -1.51 9.47
C VAL A 16 7.58 -1.52 10.77
N HIS A 17 7.17 -2.70 11.24
CA HIS A 17 6.46 -2.88 12.51
C HIS A 17 7.17 -3.90 13.41
N ASP A 18 7.00 -3.76 14.72
CA ASP A 18 7.36 -4.80 15.68
C ASP A 18 6.29 -5.91 15.75
N GLU A 19 6.51 -6.94 16.58
CA GLU A 19 5.60 -8.06 16.80
C GLU A 19 4.21 -7.64 17.30
N ASP A 20 4.15 -6.50 18.01
CA ASP A 20 2.95 -5.87 18.53
C ASP A 20 2.29 -4.92 17.52
N VAL A 21 2.79 -4.90 16.28
CA VAL A 21 2.34 -4.05 15.17
C VAL A 21 2.50 -2.55 15.49
N ARG A 22 3.52 -2.20 16.28
CA ARG A 22 3.89 -0.80 16.52
C ARG A 22 4.85 -0.33 15.45
N PRO A 23 4.64 0.87 14.87
CA PRO A 23 5.50 1.37 13.81
C PRO A 23 6.91 1.64 14.33
N LEU A 24 7.91 1.15 13.61
CA LEU A 24 9.34 1.35 13.88
C LEU A 24 9.91 2.60 13.19
N ALA A 25 9.10 3.28 12.38
CA ALA A 25 9.46 4.49 11.63
C ALA A 25 8.37 5.55 11.72
N THR A 26 8.68 6.78 11.31
CA THR A 26 7.68 7.86 11.29
C THR A 26 6.57 7.58 10.27
N PRO A 27 5.32 8.03 10.50
CA PRO A 27 4.21 7.81 9.56
C PRO A 27 4.53 8.27 8.13
N GLY A 28 5.23 9.39 7.98
CA GLY A 28 5.66 9.89 6.67
C GLY A 28 6.69 9.00 5.98
N ALA A 29 7.62 8.41 6.72
CA ALA A 29 8.57 7.45 6.15
C ALA A 29 7.85 6.16 5.74
N ILE A 30 6.95 5.65 6.57
CA ILE A 30 6.14 4.46 6.28
C ILE A 30 5.29 4.70 5.04
N GLY A 31 4.58 5.82 4.96
CA GLY A 31 3.70 6.11 3.84
C GLY A 31 4.40 6.24 2.51
N VAL A 32 5.49 7.01 2.45
CA VAL A 32 6.29 7.13 1.23
C VAL A 32 6.80 5.76 0.79
N SER A 33 7.26 4.94 1.75
CA SER A 33 7.81 3.62 1.45
C SER A 33 6.73 2.64 0.97
N LEU A 34 5.54 2.63 1.56
CA LEU A 34 4.42 1.76 1.13
C LEU A 34 3.87 2.15 -0.24
N VAL A 35 3.80 3.44 -0.56
CA VAL A 35 3.41 3.90 -1.90
C VAL A 35 4.48 3.54 -2.92
N ALA A 36 5.76 3.72 -2.59
CA ALA A 36 6.86 3.28 -3.45
C ALA A 36 6.86 1.75 -3.67
N ALA A 37 6.55 0.96 -2.63
CA ALA A 37 6.43 -0.48 -2.74
C ALA A 37 5.25 -0.89 -3.64
N THR A 38 4.09 -0.26 -3.48
CA THR A 38 2.93 -0.46 -4.38
C THR A 38 3.27 -0.17 -5.84
N LEU A 39 3.95 0.95 -6.11
CA LEU A 39 4.42 1.28 -7.46
C LEU A 39 5.43 0.25 -7.99
N SER A 40 6.29 -0.28 -7.11
CA SER A 40 7.26 -1.33 -7.47
C SER A 40 6.56 -2.64 -7.83
N ASP A 41 5.55 -3.04 -7.06
CA ASP A 41 4.72 -4.21 -7.36
C ASP A 41 4.04 -4.07 -8.72
N LEU A 42 3.45 -2.91 -9.01
CA LEU A 42 2.84 -2.61 -10.31
C LEU A 42 3.84 -2.63 -11.47
N LEU A 43 5.08 -2.18 -11.22
CA LEU A 43 6.15 -2.22 -12.22
C LEU A 43 6.58 -3.66 -12.49
N LEU A 44 6.78 -4.47 -11.45
CA LEU A 44 7.17 -5.88 -11.54
C LEU A 44 6.09 -6.74 -12.22
N GLN A 45 4.81 -6.41 -12.00
CA GLN A 45 3.68 -7.03 -12.69
C GLN A 45 3.52 -6.54 -14.14
N GLY A 46 4.30 -5.53 -14.56
CA GLY A 46 4.19 -4.92 -15.88
C GLY A 46 2.82 -4.28 -16.13
N ARG A 47 2.27 -3.62 -15.10
CA ARG A 47 1.01 -2.87 -15.14
C ARG A 47 1.22 -1.36 -15.24
N ILE A 48 2.40 -0.88 -14.87
CA ILE A 48 2.85 0.48 -15.16
C ILE A 48 4.19 0.44 -15.88
N ARG A 49 4.51 1.54 -16.55
CA ARG A 49 5.88 1.88 -16.95
C ARG A 49 6.22 3.26 -16.41
N VAL A 50 7.48 3.46 -16.05
CA VAL A 50 8.00 4.78 -15.66
C VAL A 50 8.91 5.28 -16.75
N GLU A 51 8.57 6.41 -17.36
CA GLU A 51 9.36 7.05 -18.41
C GLU A 51 9.50 8.54 -18.09
N GLN A 52 10.73 9.07 -18.13
CA GLN A 52 11.03 10.48 -17.84
C GLN A 52 10.41 10.96 -16.50
N GLY A 53 10.42 10.09 -15.48
CA GLY A 53 9.87 10.38 -14.15
C GLY A 53 8.34 10.43 -14.07
N ARG A 54 7.63 10.02 -15.11
CA ARG A 54 6.16 9.93 -15.16
C ARG A 54 5.68 8.49 -15.13
N ILE A 55 4.53 8.27 -14.51
CA ILE A 55 3.91 6.96 -14.36
C ILE A 55 2.84 6.80 -15.45
N TYR A 56 3.00 5.79 -16.30
CA TYR A 56 2.06 5.46 -17.36
C TYR A 56 1.41 4.11 -17.05
N PRO A 57 0.09 4.07 -16.80
CA PRO A 57 -0.66 2.82 -16.73
C PRO A 57 -0.61 2.08 -18.07
N ILE A 58 -0.43 0.76 -18.05
CA ILE A 58 -0.49 -0.10 -19.23
C ILE A 58 -1.93 -0.61 -19.36
N THR A 59 -2.70 0.00 -20.26
CA THR A 59 -4.11 -0.33 -20.51
C THR A 59 -4.25 -1.59 -21.37
N GLY A 60 -5.31 -2.37 -21.16
CA GLY A 60 -5.64 -3.55 -21.98
C GLY A 60 -5.05 -4.88 -21.49
N ARG A 61 -4.22 -4.85 -20.45
CA ARG A 61 -3.75 -6.04 -19.74
C ARG A 61 -4.64 -6.28 -18.52
N THR A 62 -5.77 -6.94 -18.74
CA THR A 62 -6.62 -7.42 -17.65
C THR A 62 -6.05 -8.76 -17.19
N ASP A 63 -5.19 -8.72 -16.17
CA ASP A 63 -4.77 -9.95 -15.50
C ASP A 63 -5.88 -10.36 -14.52
N PRO A 64 -6.59 -11.47 -14.72
CA PRO A 64 -7.63 -11.93 -13.81
C PRO A 64 -7.08 -12.29 -12.42
N ALA A 65 -5.77 -12.55 -12.31
CA ALA A 65 -5.07 -12.80 -11.06
C ALA A 65 -4.51 -11.52 -10.42
N ALA A 66 -4.73 -10.35 -11.05
CA ALA A 66 -4.30 -9.08 -10.47
C ALA A 66 -4.96 -8.87 -9.11
N GLU A 67 -4.15 -8.50 -8.13
CA GLU A 67 -4.63 -8.15 -6.81
C GLU A 67 -5.65 -6.99 -6.87
N PRO A 68 -6.82 -7.10 -6.21
CA PRO A 68 -7.85 -6.06 -6.23
C PRO A 68 -7.32 -4.66 -5.87
N PHE A 69 -6.50 -4.56 -4.81
CA PHE A 69 -5.90 -3.30 -4.39
C PHE A 69 -5.01 -2.67 -5.46
N SER A 70 -4.20 -3.47 -6.16
CA SER A 70 -3.34 -2.97 -7.25
C SER A 70 -4.17 -2.36 -8.40
N THR A 71 -5.38 -2.88 -8.64
CA THR A 71 -6.31 -2.34 -9.64
C THR A 71 -6.96 -1.04 -9.17
N GLU A 72 -7.42 -0.98 -7.92
CA GLU A 72 -7.97 0.24 -7.32
C GLU A 72 -6.91 1.36 -7.29
N PHE A 73 -5.66 1.04 -6.92
CA PHE A 73 -4.58 2.02 -6.87
C PHE A 73 -4.28 2.61 -8.24
N LEU A 74 -4.35 1.81 -9.31
CA LEU A 74 -4.23 2.29 -10.68
C LEU A 74 -5.38 3.19 -11.10
N GLN A 75 -6.60 2.96 -10.63
CA GLN A 75 -7.74 3.84 -10.90
C GLN A 75 -7.52 5.21 -10.26
N VAL A 76 -7.09 5.24 -9.00
CA VAL A 76 -6.72 6.48 -8.28
C VAL A 76 -5.62 7.24 -9.04
N LEU A 77 -4.57 6.56 -9.51
CA LEU A 77 -3.53 7.20 -10.32
C LEU A 77 -4.00 7.70 -11.69
N ALA A 78 -5.00 7.05 -12.29
CA ALA A 78 -5.50 7.41 -13.61
C ALA A 78 -6.33 8.69 -13.59
N GLU A 79 -6.99 9.00 -12.47
CA GLU A 79 -7.77 10.23 -12.28
C GLU A 79 -6.89 11.49 -12.41
N GLU A 80 -5.61 11.41 -12.07
CA GLU A 80 -4.69 12.56 -12.07
C GLU A 80 -3.96 12.83 -13.41
N ARG A 81 -4.25 12.10 -14.49
CA ARG A 81 -3.58 12.21 -15.82
C ARG A 81 -2.04 12.14 -15.74
N ILE A 82 -1.50 10.92 -15.80
CA ILE A 82 -0.05 10.61 -15.94
C ILE A 82 0.81 11.39 -14.91
N PRO A 83 0.67 11.07 -13.61
CA PRO A 83 1.32 11.83 -12.56
C PRO A 83 2.85 11.67 -12.58
N ARG A 84 3.57 12.69 -12.09
CA ARG A 84 5.01 12.57 -11.87
C ARG A 84 5.27 11.76 -10.60
N LEU A 85 6.22 10.82 -10.67
CA LEU A 85 6.61 10.00 -9.52
C LEU A 85 6.95 10.84 -8.28
N ALA A 86 7.70 11.93 -8.47
CA ALA A 86 8.07 12.82 -7.38
C ALA A 86 6.88 13.56 -6.76
N GLU A 87 5.82 13.81 -7.52
CA GLU A 87 4.59 14.46 -7.03
C GLU A 87 3.76 13.48 -6.22
N VAL A 88 3.58 12.25 -6.71
CA VAL A 88 2.90 11.17 -5.96
C VAL A 88 3.59 10.94 -4.61
N LEU A 89 4.91 10.77 -4.60
CA LEU A 89 5.65 10.53 -3.35
C LEU A 89 5.69 11.76 -2.43
N ARG A 90 5.60 12.98 -2.98
CA ARG A 90 5.54 14.21 -2.18
C ARG A 90 4.16 14.43 -1.59
N GLY A 91 3.10 14.14 -2.34
CA GLY A 91 1.70 14.23 -1.89
C GLY A 91 1.50 13.44 -0.60
N VAL A 92 2.03 12.22 -0.56
CA VAL A 92 2.03 11.36 0.64
C VAL A 92 2.64 12.03 1.89
N ARG A 93 3.65 12.90 1.74
CA ARG A 93 4.26 13.61 2.89
C ARG A 93 3.43 14.83 3.33
N ILE A 94 2.63 15.39 2.42
CA ILE A 94 1.82 16.59 2.64
C ILE A 94 0.45 16.21 3.21
N ASP A 95 -0.16 15.12 2.72
CA ASP A 95 -1.50 14.66 3.10
C ASP A 95 -1.62 14.27 4.58
N LEU A 96 -0.51 13.84 5.19
CA LEU A 96 -0.39 13.62 6.63
C LEU A 96 -0.70 14.86 7.49
N ARG A 97 -0.78 16.05 6.88
CA ARG A 97 -1.00 17.30 7.61
C ARG A 97 -2.44 17.78 7.60
N ASN A 98 -3.31 17.49 6.62
CA ASN A 98 -4.61 18.20 6.54
C ASN A 98 -5.80 17.62 5.73
N GLU A 99 -5.80 16.43 5.10
CA GLU A 99 -6.95 16.05 4.23
C GLU A 99 -7.56 14.64 4.43
N PRO A 100 -8.87 14.47 4.15
CA PRO A 100 -9.61 13.21 4.31
C PRO A 100 -9.33 12.13 3.24
N HIS A 101 -8.52 12.44 2.21
CA HIS A 101 -8.12 11.49 1.15
C HIS A 101 -6.60 11.22 1.20
N ASP A 102 -6.08 10.88 2.37
CA ASP A 102 -4.67 10.57 2.58
C ASP A 102 -4.32 9.23 1.88
N LEU A 103 -3.66 9.33 0.72
CA LEU A 103 -3.19 8.17 -0.06
C LEU A 103 -2.37 7.22 0.81
N TYR A 104 -1.59 7.73 1.77
CA TYR A 104 -0.87 6.88 2.72
C TYR A 104 -1.82 6.09 3.60
N ARG A 105 -2.80 6.75 4.25
CA ARG A 105 -3.73 6.07 5.14
C ARG A 105 -4.46 4.97 4.39
N TRP A 106 -4.91 5.27 3.17
CA TRP A 106 -5.58 4.30 2.33
C TRP A 106 -4.70 3.08 2.02
N VAL A 107 -3.47 3.28 1.53
CA VAL A 107 -2.51 2.19 1.26
C VAL A 107 -2.18 1.39 2.53
N TYR A 108 -1.93 2.09 3.63
CA TYR A 108 -1.60 1.48 4.92
C TYR A 108 -2.72 0.58 5.44
N GLU A 109 -3.97 1.09 5.43
CA GLU A 109 -5.13 0.35 5.93
C GLU A 109 -5.50 -0.83 5.03
N HIS A 110 -5.40 -0.67 3.70
CA HIS A 110 -5.63 -1.78 2.76
C HIS A 110 -4.59 -2.87 2.91
N THR A 111 -3.31 -2.50 3.05
CA THR A 111 -2.23 -3.48 3.28
C THR A 111 -2.47 -4.26 4.57
N ARG A 112 -2.80 -3.56 5.67
CA ARG A 112 -3.12 -4.21 6.95
C ARG A 112 -4.31 -5.16 6.83
N SER A 113 -5.39 -4.73 6.18
CA SER A 113 -6.59 -5.57 6.00
C SER A 113 -6.26 -6.80 5.16
N GLY A 114 -5.51 -6.65 4.07
CA GLY A 114 -5.05 -7.75 3.23
C GLY A 114 -4.17 -8.77 3.97
N LEU A 115 -3.32 -8.28 4.89
CA LEU A 115 -2.50 -9.13 5.76
C LEU A 115 -3.35 -9.89 6.81
N VAL A 116 -4.42 -9.28 7.33
CA VAL A 116 -5.39 -9.98 8.21
C VAL A 116 -6.12 -11.09 7.43
N GLU A 117 -6.61 -10.78 6.23
CA GLU A 117 -7.27 -11.76 5.36
C GLU A 117 -6.33 -12.92 4.95
N ALA A 118 -5.05 -12.62 4.77
CA ALA A 118 -4.02 -13.61 4.48
C ALA A 118 -3.68 -14.51 5.69
N GLY A 119 -4.17 -14.18 6.89
CA GLY A 119 -3.85 -14.89 8.13
C GLY A 119 -2.46 -14.55 8.69
N LEU A 120 -1.81 -13.49 8.19
CA LEU A 120 -0.50 -13.04 8.66
C LEU A 120 -0.58 -12.06 9.83
N LEU A 121 -1.75 -11.45 10.02
CA LEU A 121 -2.08 -10.61 11.17
C LEU A 121 -3.31 -11.13 11.89
N HIS A 122 -3.23 -11.21 13.21
CA HIS A 122 -4.38 -11.43 14.07
C HIS A 122 -4.99 -10.10 14.52
N GLN A 123 -6.26 -9.89 14.18
CA GLN A 123 -7.04 -8.75 14.69
C GLN A 123 -7.77 -9.14 15.98
N GLN A 124 -7.40 -8.51 17.10
CA GLN A 124 -8.12 -8.60 18.36
C GLN A 124 -9.05 -7.37 18.51
N ARG A 125 -10.35 -7.59 18.35
CA ARG A 125 -11.36 -6.55 18.62
C ARG A 125 -11.41 -6.26 20.12
N ARG A 126 -11.44 -4.98 20.48
CA ARG A 126 -11.54 -4.51 21.86
C ARG A 126 -12.83 -3.73 22.03
N ALA A 127 -13.51 -3.92 23.17
CA ALA A 127 -14.83 -3.34 23.42
C ALA A 127 -14.81 -1.81 23.63
N VAL A 128 -13.70 -1.25 24.13
CA VAL A 128 -13.62 0.16 24.57
C VAL A 128 -12.47 0.94 23.89
N ARG A 129 -11.54 0.24 23.25
CA ARG A 129 -10.43 0.85 22.48
C ARG A 129 -10.47 0.29 21.06
N GLY A 130 -9.84 0.99 20.10
CA GLY A 130 -9.67 0.47 18.74
C GLY A 130 -9.06 -0.93 18.70
N SER A 131 -9.15 -1.61 17.55
CA SER A 131 -8.62 -2.97 17.38
C SER A 131 -7.11 -3.02 17.63
N ARG A 132 -6.63 -4.10 18.25
CA ARG A 132 -5.19 -4.43 18.32
C ARG A 132 -4.86 -5.44 17.22
N TYR A 133 -3.65 -5.35 16.69
CA TYR A 133 -3.11 -6.27 15.70
C TYR A 133 -1.83 -6.88 16.26
N GLN A 134 -1.58 -8.14 15.93
CA GLN A 134 -0.34 -8.88 16.25
C GLN A 134 0.04 -9.74 15.05
N LEU A 135 1.34 -10.03 14.88
CA LEU A 135 1.78 -11.01 13.89
C LEU A 135 1.21 -12.40 14.21
N ALA A 136 0.85 -13.16 13.18
CA ALA A 136 0.51 -14.57 13.35
C ALA A 136 1.76 -15.41 13.60
N GLU A 137 1.66 -16.40 14.51
CA GLU A 137 2.73 -17.36 14.81
C GLU A 137 2.92 -18.40 13.70
#